data_AF-A0A919M6I3-F1
#
_entry.id   AF-A0A919M6I3-F1
#
_cell.length_a   1.000
_cell.length_b   1.000
_cell.length_c   1.000
_cell.angle_alpha   90.00
_cell.angle_beta   90.00
_cell.angle_gamma   90.00
#
_symmetry.space_group_name_H-M   'P 1'
#
loop_
_entity.id
_entity.type
_entity.pdbx_description
1 polymer ?
#
loop_
_entity_poly.entity_id
_entity_poly.type
_entity_poly.pdbx_seq_one_letter_code
_entity_poly.pdbx_strand_id
1 'polypeptide(L)' 'MTLNTILKELKDFPIDRLDDLHQFIQSLTLTSKQTERDRKKIISYGGAFSSMSKKDYSDFVRQTKKSRIKLFDRKVDL' A
#
# COMPACT_ATOMS: atom_id res chain seq x y z
N MET A 1 15.17 -4.96 -18.30
CA MET A 1 14.64 -3.75 -18.96
C MET A 1 15.40 -2.56 -18.44
N THR A 2 15.98 -1.75 -19.32
CA THR A 2 16.76 -0.55 -18.97
C THR A 2 15.98 0.70 -19.37
N LEU A 3 16.15 1.81 -18.64
CA LEU A 3 15.46 3.09 -18.87
C LEU A 3 15.55 3.56 -20.34
N ASN A 4 16.68 3.26 -21.00
CA ASN A 4 16.92 3.61 -22.40
C ASN A 4 16.03 2.88 -23.40
N THR A 5 15.55 1.68 -23.07
CA THR A 5 14.60 0.93 -23.92
C THR A 5 13.21 1.55 -23.81
N ILE A 6 12.80 1.90 -22.60
CA ILE A 6 11.52 2.55 -22.30
C ILE A 6 11.43 3.93 -22.98
N LEU A 7 12.51 4.72 -22.93
CA LEU A 7 12.57 6.04 -23.58
C LEU A 7 12.52 5.96 -25.11
N LYS A 8 13.03 4.88 -25.71
CA LYS A 8 12.91 4.65 -27.16
C LYS A 8 11.47 4.28 -27.54
N GLU A 9 10.84 3.40 -26.78
CA GLU A 9 9.43 3.00 -27.00
C GLU A 9 8.46 4.18 -26.80
N LEU A 10 8.75 5.09 -25.87
CA LEU A 10 8.00 6.34 -25.68
C LEU A 10 8.16 7.35 -26.83
N LYS A 11 9.32 7.36 -27.49
CA LYS A 11 9.59 8.26 -28.62
C LYS A 11 8.76 7.92 -29.85
N ASP A 12 8.48 6.63 -30.06
CA ASP A 12 7.68 6.13 -31.18
C ASP A 12 6.16 6.15 -30.88
N PHE A 13 5.77 6.73 -29.74
CA PHE A 13 4.39 6.79 -29.32
C PHE A 13 3.63 7.95 -30.02
N PRO A 14 2.43 7.68 -30.55
CA PRO A 14 1.63 8.69 -31.25
C PRO A 14 1.26 9.87 -30.33
N ILE A 15 1.47 11.10 -30.82
CA ILE A 15 1.32 12.34 -30.03
C ILE A 15 -0.11 12.50 -29.50
N ASP A 16 -1.09 12.06 -30.28
CA ASP A 16 -2.52 12.04 -29.96
C ASP A 16 -2.88 11.16 -28.74
N ARG A 17 -1.96 10.29 -28.28
CA ARG A 17 -2.17 9.42 -27.12
C ARG A 17 -1.26 9.75 -25.94
N LEU A 18 -0.37 10.75 -26.06
CA LEU A 18 0.53 11.15 -24.98
C LEU A 18 -0.23 11.57 -23.72
N ASP A 19 -1.38 12.23 -23.88
CA ASP A 19 -2.25 12.59 -22.76
C ASP A 19 -2.86 11.37 -22.07
N ASP A 20 -3.32 10.37 -22.82
CA ASP A 20 -3.83 9.11 -22.27
C ASP A 20 -2.73 8.35 -21.53
N LEU A 21 -1.52 8.32 -22.09
CA LEU A 21 -0.37 7.69 -21.46
C LEU A 21 0.04 8.44 -20.18
N HIS A 22 0.00 9.76 -20.19
CA HIS A 22 0.28 10.58 -19.02
C HIS A 22 -0.77 10.36 -17.92
N GLN A 23 -2.07 10.30 -18.27
CA GLN A 23 -3.14 9.94 -17.33
C GLN A 23 -2.97 8.52 -16.78
N PHE A 24 -2.59 7.56 -17.63
CA PHE A 24 -2.33 6.19 -17.22
C PHE A 24 -1.15 6.10 -16.24
N ILE A 25 -0.04 6.77 -16.54
CA ILE A 25 1.12 6.82 -15.64
C ILE A 25 0.75 7.51 -14.31
N GLN A 26 -0.04 8.58 -14.34
CA GLN A 26 -0.56 9.22 -13.13
C GLN A 26 -1.45 8.28 -12.31
N SER A 27 -2.27 7.46 -12.97
CA SER A 27 -3.11 6.46 -12.28
C SER A 27 -2.27 5.35 -11.60
N LEU A 28 -1.13 4.99 -12.19
CA LEU A 28 -0.19 4.01 -11.64
C LEU A 28 0.70 4.59 -10.55
N THR A 29 1.01 5.90 -10.64
CA THR A 29 1.82 6.64 -9.67
C THR A 29 1.02 7.30 -8.55
N LEU A 30 -0.29 7.04 -8.49
CA LEU A 30 -1.08 7.12 -7.25
C LEU A 30 -0.54 6.04 -6.28
N THR A 31 0.70 6.24 -5.85
CA THR A 31 1.29 5.71 -4.64
C THR A 31 0.21 5.86 -3.60
N SER A 32 -0.21 4.73 -3.04
CA SER A 32 -1.30 4.61 -2.11
C SER A 32 -1.23 5.71 -1.05
N LYS A 33 -1.87 6.84 -1.32
CA LYS A 33 -2.51 7.65 -0.30
C LYS A 33 -3.71 6.82 0.11
N GLN A 34 -3.47 5.65 0.70
CA GLN A 34 -4.42 5.01 1.58
C GLN A 34 -4.58 6.04 2.68
N THR A 35 -5.58 6.88 2.47
CA THR A 35 -5.58 8.22 3.04
C THR A 35 -5.59 8.05 4.54
N GLU A 36 -4.87 8.89 5.27
CA GLU A 36 -5.01 8.93 6.73
C GLU A 36 -6.48 9.03 7.17
N ARG A 37 -7.37 9.51 6.27
CA ARG A 37 -8.82 9.45 6.39
C ARG A 37 -9.37 8.02 6.43
N ASP A 38 -9.00 7.13 5.52
CA ASP A 38 -9.42 5.73 5.54
C ASP A 38 -8.86 4.99 6.76
N ARG A 39 -7.60 5.25 7.12
CA ARG A 39 -7.00 4.72 8.35
C ARG A 39 -7.79 5.17 9.59
N LYS A 40 -8.09 6.48 9.72
CA LYS A 40 -8.89 7.02 10.83
C LYS A 40 -10.30 6.44 10.83
N LYS A 41 -10.90 6.23 9.67
CA LYS A 41 -12.23 5.64 9.51
C LYS A 41 -12.24 4.18 9.98
N ILE A 42 -11.26 3.37 9.56
CA ILE A 42 -11.08 1.98 10.01
C ILE A 42 -10.86 1.93 11.53
N ILE A 43 -10.03 2.81 12.07
CA ILE A 43 -9.78 2.93 13.51
C ILE A 43 -11.05 3.34 14.28
N SER A 44 -11.88 4.23 13.72
CA SER A 44 -13.13 4.68 14.34
C SER A 44 -14.17 3.56 14.46
N TYR A 45 -14.22 2.63 13.50
CA TYR A 45 -15.09 1.45 13.58
C TYR A 45 -14.65 0.47 14.68
N GLY A 46 -13.38 0.51 15.07
CA GLY A 46 -12.81 -0.33 16.11
C GLY A 46 -12.85 0.29 17.51
N GLY A 47 -13.75 1.25 17.79
CA GLY A 47 -14.10 1.79 19.11
C GLY A 47 -12.95 2.07 20.08
N ALA A 48 -12.38 1.01 20.66
CA ALA A 48 -11.18 0.98 21.49
C ALA A 48 -9.91 1.55 20.82
N PHE A 49 -9.81 1.55 19.49
CA PHE A 49 -8.62 2.08 18.79
C PHE A 49 -8.68 3.59 18.55
N SER A 50 -9.86 4.23 18.70
CA SER A 50 -10.04 5.66 18.42
C SER A 50 -9.30 6.58 19.41
N SER A 51 -9.13 6.15 20.66
CA SER A 51 -8.37 6.84 21.71
C SER A 51 -6.89 6.48 21.74
N MET A 52 -6.44 5.57 20.88
CA MET A 52 -5.08 5.03 20.89
C MET A 52 -4.13 5.94 20.11
N SER A 53 -2.93 6.19 20.64
CA SER A 53 -1.94 6.98 19.93
C SER A 53 -1.47 6.25 18.65
N LYS A 54 -0.97 7.01 17.67
CA LYS A 54 -0.41 6.40 16.44
C LYS A 54 0.72 5.41 16.75
N LYS A 55 1.49 5.65 17.82
CA LYS A 55 2.58 4.79 18.28
C LYS A 55 2.03 3.49 18.83
N ASP A 56 1.08 3.57 19.76
CA ASP A 56 0.48 2.40 20.41
C ASP A 56 -0.25 1.51 19.39
N TYR A 57 -0.92 2.12 18.41
CA TYR A 57 -1.55 1.37 17.32
C TYR A 57 -0.51 0.63 16.46
N SER A 58 0.61 1.28 16.15
CA SER A 58 1.70 0.65 15.37
C SER A 58 2.34 -0.49 16.15
N ASP A 59 2.51 -0.33 17.46
CA ASP A 59 3.03 -1.36 18.36
C ASP A 59 2.05 -2.54 18.49
N PHE A 60 0.75 -2.28 18.60
CA PHE A 60 -0.31 -3.30 18.56
C PHE A 60 -0.23 -4.12 17.28
N VAL A 61 -0.22 -3.48 16.10
CA VAL A 61 -0.13 -4.16 14.80
C VAL A 61 1.12 -5.04 14.72
N ARG A 62 2.27 -4.54 15.20
CA ARG A 62 3.53 -5.30 15.24
C ARG A 62 3.40 -6.55 16.12
N GLN A 63 2.84 -6.42 17.33
CA GLN A 63 2.67 -7.55 18.24
C GLN A 63 1.65 -8.56 17.73
N THR A 64 0.51 -8.11 17.19
CA THR A 64 -0.49 -9.00 16.59
C THR A 64 0.11 -9.80 15.43
N LYS A 65 0.93 -9.18 14.58
CA LYS A 65 1.62 -9.89 13.49
C LYS A 65 2.61 -10.93 14.02
N LYS A 66 3.42 -10.58 15.03
CA LYS A 66 4.37 -11.49 15.66
C LYS A 66 3.66 -12.70 16.30
N SER A 67 2.60 -12.46 17.07
CA SER A 67 1.81 -13.50 17.72
C SER A 67 1.13 -14.40 16.70
N ARG A 68 0.59 -13.83 15.61
CA ARG A 68 -0.01 -14.60 14.51
C ARG A 68 1.00 -15.58 13.91
N ILE A 69 2.17 -15.09 13.52
CA ILE A 69 3.23 -15.96 12.97
C ILE A 69 3.55 -17.07 13.96
N LYS A 70 3.77 -16.74 15.24
CA LYS A 70 4.10 -17.73 16.27
C LYS A 70 3.01 -18.78 16.53
N LEU A 71 1.73 -18.43 16.34
CA LEU A 71 0.60 -19.36 16.48
C LEU A 71 0.50 -20.33 15.31
N PHE A 72 0.78 -19.87 14.09
CA PHE A 72 0.69 -20.68 12.87
C PHE A 72 2.00 -21.36 12.48
N ASP A 73 3.12 -20.96 13.09
CA ASP A 73 4.44 -21.63 13.00
C ASP A 73 4.59 -22.74 14.07
N ARG A 74 3.49 -23.13 14.72
CA ARG A 74 3.49 -24.31 15.59
C ARG A 74 3.61 -25.55 14.72
N LYS A 75 4.76 -26.23 14.82
CA LYS A 75 4.85 -27.65 14.45
C LYS A 75 3.89 -28.43 15.34
N VAL A 76 2.71 -28.73 14.82
CA VAL A 76 1.82 -29.71 15.41
C VAL A 76 2.39 -31.07 14.99
N ASP A 77 3.02 -31.78 15.92
CA ASP A 77 3.25 -33.21 15.71
C ASP A 77 1.86 -33.87 15.78
N LEU A 78 1.40 -34.32 14.61
CA LEU A 78 0.15 -35.07 14.41
C LEU A 78 0.41 -36.57 14.54
#